data_AF-A0A1H1Y7V5-F1
#
_entry.id   AF-A0A1H1Y7V5-F1
#
_cell.length_a   1.000
_cell.length_b   1.000
_cell.length_c   1.000
_cell.angle_alpha   90.00
_cell.angle_beta   90.00
_cell.angle_gamma   90.00
#
_symmetry.space_group_name_H-M   'P 1'
#
loop_
_entity.id
_entity.type
_entity.pdbx_description
1 polymer ?
#
loop_
_entity_poly.entity_id
_entity_poly.type
_entity_poly.pdbx_seq_one_letter_code
_entity_poly.pdbx_strand_id
1 'polypeptide(L)'
;MTVPDTSQLLDDIRVALAEVMGDEVLLAVEITEDTRFDDDLALESIEFVALGEYLREKYGDRVDFARFIAGMELDEIMSLTVGRLVQYIAGTLATV
;
A
#
# COMPACT_ATOMS: atom_id res chain seq x y z
N MET A 1 -13.37 -16.65 8.33
CA MET A 1 -12.10 -16.04 7.86
C MET A 1 -12.11 -14.65 8.45
N THR A 2 -11.30 -14.38 9.47
CA THR A 2 -11.31 -13.09 10.17
C THR A 2 -10.76 -12.03 9.23
N VAL A 3 -11.45 -10.89 9.12
CA VAL A 3 -10.95 -9.74 8.35
C VAL A 3 -9.64 -9.31 8.99
N PRO A 4 -8.53 -9.16 8.25
CA PRO A 4 -7.27 -8.72 8.85
C PRO A 4 -7.45 -7.33 9.48
N ASP A 5 -6.95 -7.17 10.70
CA ASP A 5 -6.96 -5.88 11.40
C ASP A 5 -6.05 -4.87 10.68
N THR A 6 -6.31 -3.57 10.86
CA THR A 6 -5.53 -2.47 10.28
C THR A 6 -4.02 -2.60 10.56
N SER A 7 -3.65 -3.07 11.76
CA SER A 7 -2.25 -3.31 12.12
C SER A 7 -1.60 -4.42 11.31
N GLN A 8 -2.36 -5.47 10.97
CA GLN A 8 -1.86 -6.58 10.16
C GLN A 8 -1.70 -6.17 8.70
N LEU A 9 -2.65 -5.39 8.17
CA LEU A 9 -2.54 -4.80 6.84
C LEU A 9 -1.36 -3.83 6.73
N LEU A 10 -1.10 -3.04 7.77
CA LEU A 10 0.05 -2.15 7.82
C LEU A 10 1.36 -2.94 7.77
N ASP A 11 1.48 -4.01 8.55
CA ASP A 11 2.64 -4.90 8.53
C ASP A 11 2.83 -5.57 7.15
N ASP A 12 1.73 -6.01 6.54
CA ASP A 12 1.75 -6.57 5.19
C ASP A 12 2.27 -5.58 4.14
N ILE A 13 1.87 -4.30 4.23
CA ILE A 13 2.36 -3.24 3.34
C ILE A 13 3.83 -2.95 3.61
N ARG A 14 4.30 -3.00 4.87
CA ARG A 14 5.73 -2.84 5.19
C ARG A 14 6.56 -3.90 4.50
N VAL A 15 6.14 -5.16 4.60
CA VAL A 15 6.81 -6.27 3.92
C VAL A 15 6.76 -6.08 2.40
N ALA A 16 5.60 -5.70 1.84
CA ALA A 16 5.47 -5.43 0.41
C ALA A 16 6.43 -4.34 -0.07
N LEU A 17 6.51 -3.23 0.67
CA LEU A 17 7.41 -2.12 0.36
C LEU A 17 8.87 -2.56 0.46
N ALA A 18 9.25 -3.35 1.46
CA ALA A 18 10.59 -3.89 1.59
C ALA A 18 10.98 -4.84 0.43
N GLU A 19 10.03 -5.64 -0.06
CA GLU A 19 10.29 -6.52 -1.20
C GLU A 19 10.46 -5.73 -2.51
N VAL A 20 9.72 -4.63 -2.66
CA VAL A 20 9.71 -3.81 -3.88
C VAL A 20 10.88 -2.81 -3.92
N MET A 21 11.13 -2.12 -2.82
CA MET A 21 12.20 -1.12 -2.69
C MET A 21 13.53 -1.71 -2.21
N GLY A 22 13.49 -2.87 -1.55
CA GLY A 22 14.61 -3.44 -0.81
C GLY A 22 14.49 -3.22 0.71
N ASP A 23 15.07 -4.14 1.48
CA ASP A 23 15.15 -4.11 2.95
C ASP A 23 15.75 -2.81 3.52
N GLU A 24 16.51 -2.07 2.70
CA GLU A 24 17.12 -0.79 3.07
C GLU A 24 16.06 0.26 3.49
N VAL A 25 14.86 0.21 2.91
CA VAL A 25 13.77 1.14 3.27
C VAL A 25 13.29 0.92 4.70
N LEU A 26 13.15 -0.34 5.15
CA LEU A 26 12.75 -0.64 6.54
C LEU A 26 13.79 -0.18 7.56
N LEU A 27 15.06 -0.08 7.14
CA LEU A 27 16.15 0.43 7.97
C LEU A 27 16.28 1.95 7.92
N ALA A 28 15.87 2.56 6.81
CA ALA A 28 16.01 4.00 6.57
C ALA A 28 14.85 4.82 7.16
N VAL A 29 13.62 4.30 7.10
CA VAL A 29 12.42 5.02 7.55
C VAL A 29 11.45 4.09 8.28
N GLU A 30 10.89 4.58 9.38
CA GLU A 30 9.79 3.89 10.05
C GLU A 30 8.51 4.11 9.24
N ILE A 31 8.04 3.06 8.57
CA ILE A 31 6.78 3.10 7.83
C ILE A 31 5.64 3.13 8.85
N THR A 32 4.87 4.20 8.87
CA THR A 32 3.68 4.40 9.71
C THR A 32 2.47 4.69 8.82
N GLU A 33 1.29 4.82 9.41
CA GLU A 33 0.07 5.22 8.67
C GLU A 33 0.15 6.62 8.05
N ASP A 34 1.02 7.50 8.58
CA ASP A 34 1.20 8.86 8.08
C ASP A 34 2.25 8.94 6.95
N THR A 35 3.08 7.89 6.81
CA THR A 35 4.14 7.83 5.79
C THR A 35 3.57 7.98 4.38
N ARG A 36 4.14 8.92 3.62
CA ARG A 36 3.73 9.24 2.26
C ARG A 36 4.46 8.40 1.22
N PHE A 37 3.73 7.97 0.19
CA PHE A 37 4.29 7.21 -0.91
C PHE A 37 5.27 8.03 -1.74
N ASP A 38 4.96 9.30 -1.98
CA ASP A 38 5.75 10.20 -2.84
C ASP A 38 6.88 10.91 -2.06
N ASP A 39 6.59 11.49 -0.89
CA ASP A 39 7.55 12.34 -0.17
C ASP A 39 8.52 11.55 0.73
N ASP A 40 8.00 10.62 1.55
CA ASP A 40 8.84 9.82 2.47
C ASP A 40 9.53 8.65 1.76
N LEU A 41 8.78 7.95 0.91
CA LEU A 41 9.26 6.73 0.25
C LEU A 41 9.79 6.99 -1.16
N ALA A 42 9.49 8.14 -1.77
CA ALA A 42 9.89 8.46 -3.14
C ALA A 42 9.59 7.34 -4.15
N LEU A 43 8.42 6.69 -4.00
CA LEU A 43 8.02 5.55 -4.82
C LEU A 43 7.95 5.93 -6.29
N GLU A 44 8.75 5.27 -7.11
CA GLU A 44 8.66 5.47 -8.55
C GLU A 44 7.47 4.69 -9.13
N SER A 45 7.15 5.03 -10.38
CA SER A 45 6.02 4.43 -11.10
C SER A 45 6.11 2.90 -11.19
N ILE A 46 7.33 2.35 -11.21
CA ILE A 46 7.56 0.91 -11.31
C ILE A 46 7.31 0.20 -9.96
N GLU A 47 7.71 0.81 -8.84
CA GLU A 47 7.36 0.30 -7.52
C GLU A 47 5.85 0.34 -7.25
N PHE A 48 5.13 1.36 -7.74
CA PHE A 48 3.66 1.39 -7.65
C PHE A 48 3.03 0.18 -8.34
N VAL A 49 3.52 -0.20 -9.52
CA VAL A 49 3.06 -1.40 -10.24
C VAL A 49 3.38 -2.65 -9.44
N ALA A 50 4.61 -2.80 -8.97
CA ALA A 50 5.05 -3.97 -8.21
C ALA A 50 4.30 -4.12 -6.88
N LEU A 51 4.03 -3.02 -6.17
CA LEU A 51 3.20 -3.01 -4.97
C LEU A 51 1.77 -3.47 -5.27
N GLY A 52 1.20 -2.99 -6.38
CA GLY A 52 -0.12 -3.40 -6.82
C GLY A 52 -0.20 -4.90 -7.15
N GLU A 53 0.82 -5.44 -7.80
CA GLU A 53 0.92 -6.88 -8.06
C GLU A 53 1.01 -7.68 -6.76
N TYR A 54 1.87 -7.27 -5.81
CA TYR A 54 2.00 -7.93 -4.51
C TYR A 54 0.66 -7.98 -3.75
N LEU A 55 -0.05 -6.84 -3.70
CA LEU A 55 -1.36 -6.75 -3.03
C LEU A 55 -2.39 -7.66 -3.70
N ARG A 56 -2.38 -7.72 -5.03
CA ARG A 56 -3.28 -8.60 -5.80
C ARG A 56 -2.94 -10.07 -5.61
N GLU A 57 -1.66 -10.45 -5.52
CA GLU A 57 -1.26 -11.83 -5.22
C GLU A 57 -1.70 -12.25 -3.82
N LYS A 58 -1.60 -11.33 -2.85
CA LYS A 58 -1.91 -11.59 -1.44
C LYS A 58 -3.41 -11.60 -1.12
N TYR A 59 -4.15 -10.59 -1.59
CA TYR A 59 -5.58 -10.42 -1.31
C TYR A 59 -6.49 -10.87 -2.46
N GLY A 60 -5.91 -11.29 -3.59
CA GLY A 60 -6.61 -11.71 -4.79
C GLY A 60 -7.21 -10.54 -5.56
N ASP A 61 -8.16 -10.86 -6.44
CA ASP A 61 -8.92 -9.90 -7.26
C ASP A 61 -9.85 -8.97 -6.45
N ARG A 62 -9.82 -9.07 -5.11
CA ARG A 62 -10.57 -8.17 -4.23
C ARG A 62 -9.92 -6.80 -4.19
N VAL A 63 -8.60 -6.72 -4.13
CA VAL A 63 -7.85 -5.46 -3.99
C VAL A 63 -7.23 -5.12 -5.34
N ASP A 64 -7.71 -4.04 -5.95
CA ASP A 64 -7.20 -3.56 -7.23
C ASP A 64 -6.56 -2.19 -7.05
N PHE A 65 -5.27 -2.21 -6.71
CA PHE A 65 -4.50 -1.00 -6.45
C PHE A 65 -4.33 -0.14 -7.70
N ALA A 66 -4.15 -0.77 -8.88
CA ALA A 66 -4.05 -0.03 -10.13
C ALA A 66 -5.33 0.75 -10.42
N ARG A 67 -6.49 0.13 -10.19
CA ARG A 67 -7.79 0.81 -10.30
C ARG A 67 -7.99 1.89 -9.24
N PHE A 68 -7.50 1.67 -8.02
CA PHE A 68 -7.55 2.66 -6.95
C PHE A 68 -6.77 3.93 -7.35
N ILE A 69 -5.51 3.79 -7.78
CA ILE A 69 -4.68 4.90 -8.26
C ILE A 69 -5.26 5.56 -9.52
N ALA A 70 -5.77 4.78 -10.47
CA ALA A 70 -6.37 5.31 -11.69
C ALA A 70 -7.65 6.13 -11.44
N GLY A 71 -8.29 5.98 -10.28
CA GLY A 71 -9.43 6.79 -9.86
C GLY A 71 -9.05 8.08 -9.14
N MET A 72 -7.77 8.30 -8.82
CA MET A 72 -7.28 9.43 -8.04
C MET A 72 -6.73 10.54 -8.95
N GLU A 73 -6.84 11.79 -8.50
CA GLU A 73 -6.15 12.90 -9.13
C GLU A 73 -4.66 12.92 -8.76
N LEU A 74 -3.81 13.59 -9.58
CA LEU A 74 -2.36 13.65 -9.35
C LEU A 74 -2.02 14.18 -7.95
N ASP A 75 -2.75 15.19 -7.47
CA ASP A 75 -2.59 15.75 -6.13
C ASP A 75 -2.90 14.72 -5.03
N GLU A 76 -3.91 13.88 -5.25
CA GLU A 76 -4.27 12.82 -4.31
C GLU A 76 -3.26 11.67 -4.30
N ILE A 77 -2.65 11.36 -5.46
CA ILE A 77 -1.57 10.37 -5.58
C ILE A 77 -0.33 10.88 -4.83
N MET A 78 0.04 12.16 -5.01
CA MET A 78 1.15 12.77 -4.28
C MET A 78 0.90 12.84 -2.77
N SER A 79 -0.36 13.01 -2.35
CA SER A 79 -0.76 12.98 -0.93
C SER A 79 -1.15 11.59 -0.44
N LEU A 80 -0.89 10.51 -1.19
CA LEU A 80 -1.22 9.16 -0.78
C LEU A 80 -0.33 8.73 0.40
N THR A 81 -0.97 8.24 1.46
CA THR A 81 -0.29 7.69 2.65
C THR A 81 -0.55 6.20 2.79
N VAL A 82 0.35 5.53 3.51
CA VAL A 82 0.21 4.10 3.83
C VAL A 82 -1.10 3.84 4.58
N GLY A 83 -1.50 4.71 5.50
CA GLY A 83 -2.77 4.60 6.20
C GLY A 83 -3.97 4.63 5.26
N ARG A 84 -3.97 5.50 4.24
CA ARG A 84 -5.04 5.55 3.24
C ARG A 84 -5.13 4.25 2.44
N LEU A 85 -4.00 3.66 2.07
CA LEU A 85 -3.96 2.35 1.41
C LEU A 85 -4.48 1.24 2.32
N VAL A 86 -4.07 1.21 3.60
CA VAL A 86 -4.58 0.24 4.58
C VAL A 86 -6.10 0.33 4.70
N GLN A 87 -6.64 1.55 4.83
CA GLN A 87 -8.09 1.76 4.93
C GLN A 87 -8.83 1.30 3.67
N TYR A 88 -8.27 1.55 2.49
CA TYR A 88 -8.82 1.04 1.23
C TYR A 88 -8.89 -0.49 1.22
N ILE A 89 -7.80 -1.17 1.62
CA ILE A 89 -7.76 -2.64 1.67
C ILE A 89 -8.77 -3.16 2.70
N ALA A 90 -8.78 -2.59 3.90
CA ALA A 90 -9.69 -2.98 4.98
C ALA A 90 -11.17 -2.86 4.55
N GLY A 91 -11.56 -1.74 3.94
CA GLY A 91 -12.93 -1.55 3.45
C GLY A 91 -13.32 -2.54 2.35
N THR A 92 -12.37 -2.86 1.47
CA THR A 92 -12.58 -3.80 0.37
C THR A 92 -12.73 -5.25 0.89
N LEU A 93 -11.96 -5.62 1.93
CA LEU A 93 -12.05 -6.93 2.56
C LEU A 93 -13.26 -7.07 3.50
N ALA A 94 -13.76 -5.98 4.07
CA ALA A 94 -14.91 -5.98 4.98
C ALA A 94 -16.26 -6.10 4.26
N THR A 95 -16.33 -5.84 2.96
CA THR A 95 -17.59 -5.85 2.17
C THR A 95 -18.02 -7.28 1.77
N VAL A 96 -17.63 -8.31 2.54
CA VAL A 96 -17.84 -9.73 2.22
C VAL A 96 -18.58 -10.48 3.30
#